data_AF-A0A929IQZ0-F1
#
_entry.id   AF-A0A929IQZ0-F1
#
_cell.length_a   1.000
_cell.length_b   1.000
_cell.length_c   1.000
_cell.angle_alpha   90.00
_cell.angle_beta   90.00
_cell.angle_gamma   90.00
#
_symmetry.space_group_name_H-M   'P 1'
#
loop_
_entity.id
_entity.type
_entity.pdbx_description
1 polymer ?
#
loop_
_entity_poly.entity_id
_entity_poly.type
_entity_poly.pdbx_seq_one_letter_code
_entity_poly.pdbx_strand_id
1 'polypeptide(L)' 'MAGRIEKVMQEKGITLPEPGEPLGAYLPAVIASNFLFVSGQGPKHQGKVLFKGKVGASVSYTHLRAHETL' A
#
# COMPACT_ATOMS: atom_id res chain seq x y z
N MET A 1 8.52 -0.81 -20.69
CA MET A 1 7.91 -2.06 -21.16
C MET A 1 7.18 -2.71 -20.01
N ALA A 2 5.94 -3.16 -20.23
CA ALA A 2 5.21 -3.99 -19.27
C ALA A 2 6.03 -5.24 -18.92
N GLY A 3 5.98 -5.70 -17.66
CA GLY A 3 6.64 -6.94 -17.21
C GLY A 3 7.98 -6.75 -16.48
N ARG A 4 8.68 -5.63 -16.65
CA ARG A 4 9.97 -5.39 -15.96
C ARG A 4 9.79 -5.19 -14.47
N ILE A 5 8.76 -4.46 -14.06
CA ILE A 5 8.51 -4.14 -12.64
C ILE A 5 8.00 -5.39 -11.93
N GLU A 6 7.12 -6.13 -12.56
CA GLU A 6 6.55 -7.39 -12.08
C GLU A 6 7.65 -8.42 -11.79
N LYS A 7 8.67 -8.50 -12.65
CA LYS A 7 9.84 -9.36 -12.40
C LYS A 7 10.63 -8.93 -11.16
N VAL A 8 10.90 -7.64 -11.00
CA VAL A 8 11.61 -7.11 -9.82
C VAL A 8 10.81 -7.36 -8.53
N MET A 9 9.49 -7.23 -8.60
CA MET A 9 8.61 -7.53 -7.48
C MET A 9 8.65 -9.00 -7.10
N GLN A 10 8.59 -9.91 -8.09
CA GLN A 10 8.72 -11.35 -7.89
C GLN A 10 10.08 -11.72 -7.27
N GLU A 11 11.19 -11.16 -7.76
CA GLU A 11 12.54 -11.39 -7.21
C GLU A 11 12.65 -10.95 -5.74
N LYS A 12 11.83 -9.99 -5.31
CA LYS A 12 11.76 -9.50 -3.93
C LYS A 12 10.69 -10.19 -3.09
N GLY A 13 9.95 -11.16 -3.64
CA GLY A 13 8.84 -11.81 -2.95
C GLY A 13 7.65 -10.90 -2.66
N ILE A 14 7.50 -9.79 -3.40
CA ILE A 14 6.43 -8.81 -3.21
C ILE A 14 5.28 -9.13 -4.15
N THR A 15 4.08 -9.34 -3.59
CA THR A 15 2.82 -9.44 -4.33
C THR A 15 2.00 -8.17 -4.13
N LEU A 16 1.32 -7.71 -5.20
CA LEU A 16 0.39 -6.60 -5.05
C LEU A 16 -0.88 -7.10 -4.35
N PRO A 17 -1.34 -6.41 -3.28
CA PRO A 17 -2.63 -6.71 -2.70
C PRO A 17 -3.75 -6.28 -3.62
N GLU A 18 -4.92 -6.89 -3.45
CA GLU A 18 -6.16 -6.40 -4.05
C GLU A 18 -6.43 -4.97 -3.57
N PRO A 19 -6.78 -4.03 -4.48
CA PRO A 19 -7.13 -2.67 -4.10
C PRO A 19 -8.30 -2.66 -3.11
N GLY A 20 -8.16 -1.89 -2.03
CA GLY A 20 -9.24 -1.73 -1.06
C GLY A 20 -10.39 -0.86 -1.59
N GLU A 21 -11.59 -1.11 -1.09
CA GLU A 21 -12.75 -0.25 -1.38
C GLU A 21 -12.59 1.16 -0.75
N PRO A 22 -13.09 2.22 -1.40
CA PRO A 22 -13.16 3.56 -0.82
C PRO A 22 -13.94 3.57 0.49
N LEU A 23 -13.43 4.27 1.51
CA LEU A 23 -14.08 4.38 2.82
C LEU A 23 -15.13 5.49 2.90
N GLY A 24 -15.39 6.19 1.80
CA GLY A 24 -16.30 7.32 1.72
C GLY A 24 -16.61 7.69 0.27
N ALA A 25 -17.26 8.84 0.08
CA ALA A 25 -17.66 9.34 -1.24
C ALA A 25 -16.47 9.96 -2.01
N TYR A 26 -15.52 9.13 -2.44
CA TYR A 26 -14.39 9.51 -3.27
C TYR A 26 -13.94 8.36 -4.18
N LEU A 27 -13.23 8.69 -5.27
CA LEU A 27 -12.68 7.70 -6.21
C LEU A 27 -11.31 7.17 -5.74
N PRO A 28 -10.98 5.89 -5.97
CA PRO A 28 -9.69 5.32 -5.58
C PRO A 28 -8.52 5.97 -6.33
N ALA A 29 -8.74 6.37 -7.58
CA ALA A 29 -7.82 7.20 -8.35
C ALA A 29 -8.57 8.00 -9.41
N VAL A 30 -7.97 9.12 -9.85
CA VAL A 30 -8.49 9.98 -10.93
C VAL A 30 -7.35 10.29 -11.89
N ILE A 31 -7.65 10.23 -13.20
CA ILE A 31 -6.73 10.69 -14.24
C ILE A 31 -7.16 12.10 -14.64
N ALA A 32 -6.23 13.04 -14.56
CA ALA A 32 -6.41 14.39 -15.09
C ALA A 32 -5.20 14.72 -15.98
N SER A 33 -5.46 14.88 -17.27
CA SER A 33 -4.43 15.05 -18.31
C SER A 33 -3.42 13.90 -18.29
N ASN A 34 -2.16 14.19 -17.96
CA ASN A 34 -1.04 13.25 -17.89
C ASN A 34 -0.70 12.81 -16.46
N PHE A 35 -1.56 13.11 -15.48
CA PHE A 35 -1.36 12.76 -14.08
C PHE A 35 -2.41 11.73 -13.61
N LEU A 36 -1.94 10.73 -12.87
CA LEU A 36 -2.77 9.81 -12.11
C LEU A 36 -2.68 10.19 -10.63
N PHE A 37 -3.79 10.66 -10.06
CA PHE A 37 -3.91 10.97 -8.64
C PHE A 37 -4.50 9.76 -7.92
N VAL A 38 -3.72 9.15 -7.03
CA VAL A 38 -4.16 8.00 -6.22
C VAL A 38 -4.57 8.49 -4.84
N SER A 39 -5.74 8.08 -4.37
CA SER A 39 -6.21 8.38 -3.02
C SER A 39 -5.30 7.76 -1.94
N GLY A 40 -5.39 8.25 -0.71
CA GLY A 40 -4.56 7.76 0.39
C GLY A 40 -4.63 6.24 0.58
N GLN A 41 -3.47 5.58 0.59
CA GLN A 41 -3.34 4.14 0.80
C GLN A 41 -2.84 3.88 2.23
N GLY A 42 -3.58 3.06 2.99
CA GLY A 42 -3.20 2.65 4.34
C GLY A 42 -2.49 1.30 4.37
N PRO A 43 -1.87 0.92 5.50
CA PRO A 43 -1.20 -0.36 5.67
C PRO A 43 -2.23 -1.48 5.90
N LYS A 44 -2.96 -1.84 4.84
CA LYS A 44 -3.92 -2.94 4.85
C LYS A 44 -3.30 -4.17 4.19
N HIS A 45 -3.52 -5.33 4.79
CA HIS A 45 -3.22 -6.62 4.19
C HIS A 45 -4.41 -7.55 4.41
N GLN A 46 -4.90 -8.18 3.33
CA GLN A 46 -6.09 -9.04 3.36
C GLN A 46 -7.29 -8.39 4.06
N GLY A 47 -7.56 -7.11 3.75
CA GLY A 47 -8.67 -6.34 4.32
C GLY A 47 -8.50 -5.89 5.78
N LYS A 48 -7.43 -6.30 6.47
CA LYS A 48 -7.15 -5.93 7.86
C LYS A 48 -6.11 -4.83 7.94
N VAL A 49 -6.31 -3.88 8.86
CA VAL A 49 -5.33 -2.83 9.15
C VAL A 49 -4.20 -3.44 9.97
N LEU A 50 -2.98 -3.43 9.44
CA LEU A 50 -1.80 -4.03 10.08
C LEU A 50 -1.26 -3.17 11.23
N PHE A 51 -1.24 -1.85 11.04
CA PHE A 51 -0.67 -0.93 12.02
C PHE A 51 -1.66 0.20 12.29
N LYS A 52 -1.95 0.45 13.57
CA LYS A 52 -2.85 1.51 14.02
C LYS A 52 -2.26 2.25 15.22
N GLY A 53 -2.29 3.58 15.15
CA GLY A 53 -1.89 4.48 16.23
C GLY A 53 -0.59 5.25 15.94
N LYS A 54 -0.04 5.88 16.98
CA LYS A 54 1.06 6.85 16.85
C LYS A 54 2.42 6.14 16.85
N VAL A 55 3.24 6.47 15.86
CA VAL A 55 4.65 6.07 15.78
C VAL A 55 5.43 6.56 17.01
N GLY A 56 6.28 5.70 17.55
CA GLY A 56 7.07 5.96 18.76
C GLY A 56 6.29 5.84 20.07
N ALA A 57 4.98 5.59 20.01
CA ALA A 57 4.14 5.32 21.17
C ALA A 57 3.49 3.93 21.07
N SER A 58 2.47 3.80 20.20
CA SER A 58 1.75 2.53 20.00
C SER A 58 2.29 1.71 18.82
N VAL A 59 3.09 2.32 17.94
CA VAL A 59 3.77 1.66 16.82
C VAL A 59 5.27 1.91 16.95
N SER A 60 6.07 0.85 17.10
CA SER A 60 7.54 0.99 17.17
C SER A 60 8.13 1.31 15.78
N TYR A 61 9.24 2.05 15.76
CA TYR A 61 9.94 2.44 14.53
C TYR A 61 10.43 1.26 13.69
N THR A 62 10.76 0.13 14.32
CA THR A 62 11.20 -1.09 13.60
C THR A 62 10.09 -1.66 12.71
N HIS A 63 8.83 -1.46 13.08
CA HIS A 63 7.68 -1.96 12.33
C HIS A 63 7.32 -1.09 11.12
N LEU A 64 7.94 0.09 10.93
CA LEU A 64 7.66 0.97 9.79
C LEU A 64 8.30 0.51 8.49
N ARG A 65 9.37 -0.27 8.58
CA ARG A 65 10.06 -0.88 7.44
C ARG A 65 9.36 -2.19 7.05
N ALA A 66 8.03 -2.17 6.98
CA ALA A 66 7.11 -3.32 6.93
C ALA A 66 7.21 -4.19 5.66
N HIS A 67 8.40 -4.72 5.39
CA HIS A 67 8.66 -5.89 4.56
C HIS A 67 9.52 -6.93 5.29
N GLU A 68 9.94 -6.69 6.54
CA GLU A 68 10.87 -7.56 7.28
C GLU A 68 10.18 -8.54 8.26
N THR A 69 8.85 -8.58 8.38
CA THR A 69 8.20 -9.39 9.44
C THR A 69 6.78 -9.89 9.15
N LEU A 70 6.52 -10.35 7.92
CA LEU A 70 5.41 -11.25 7.62
C LEU A 70 5.88 -12.39 6.71
#